data_AF-A0A7Z9TCW8-F1
#
_entry.id   AF-A0A7Z9TCW8-F1
#
_cell.length_a   1.000
_cell.length_b   1.000
_cell.length_c   1.000
_cell.angle_alpha   90.00
_cell.angle_beta   90.00
_cell.angle_gamma   90.00
#
_symmetry.space_group_name_H-M   'P 1'
#
loop_
_entity.id
_entity.type
_entity.pdbx_description
1 polymer ?
#
loop_
_entity_poly.entity_id
_entity_poly.type
_entity_poly.pdbx_seq_one_letter_code
_entity_poly.pdbx_strand_id
1 'polypeptide(L)'
;MRSLGTVFPSGFWAVFVLLVALSADVSAQPNVTTASVVVSSFVDRDGRTDDIWIGRGLEAVVTADLTAKVIETPALGRWRVTGIYERQDEQLRVVAGLMRADTGTIVASIEVAGNIDDLFALQDELLVRLTTALLSDDEQATALSEREDRLNGRVRLGDDSSQIDGPPPPVAPDIVARDEQGRVTMRPTRLDVLLVLDGQLNEDMYRRVAPVSNFVQQEPNEGELATEQTEVWVWFDDDNVYVAARCWHSEPDRIVANEMKRDSYNMFGNEIFGVVIDTFYDRRNAYLFMTNALGGLFDATITNERTPNLDWNTVWDVQTDRFDGGWTLEMAIPFQSLRFPAGTTQQWGINFHRRVVSKNESSFLTPIPAALSYSGLFKMSSAATLVGLEVPSANSRFELKPYAIADVSTNLNASPAYTNEFGGTGGLDVKYGVTDGLTADFTVNTDFAQVEVDEAQVNLTRFNLFFPEKREFFLEGQGIFEFGGGMTQDATTFYFKGQMYGGEAPVLFFSRRI
;
A
#
# COMPACT_ATOMS: atom_id res chain seq x y z
N MET A 1 -55.37 40.46 -37.28
CA MET A 1 -56.20 39.45 -36.57
C MET A 1 -55.39 38.14 -36.56
N ARG A 2 -54.81 37.78 -35.39
CA ARG A 2 -54.18 36.50 -34.93
C ARG A 2 -52.98 35.93 -35.75
N SER A 3 -51.72 35.90 -35.26
CA SER A 3 -51.02 35.07 -34.21
C SER A 3 -50.85 33.59 -34.62
N LEU A 4 -49.75 32.82 -34.48
CA LEU A 4 -48.43 32.77 -33.78
C LEU A 4 -47.48 31.93 -34.70
N GLY A 5 -46.14 31.79 -34.58
CA GLY A 5 -45.15 32.17 -33.57
C GLY A 5 -43.71 31.85 -34.04
N THR A 6 -42.75 32.54 -33.42
CA THR A 6 -41.27 32.49 -33.44
C THR A 6 -40.71 31.14 -32.93
N VAL A 7 -39.47 30.68 -33.19
CA VAL A 7 -38.17 31.21 -32.70
C VAL A 7 -36.99 30.58 -33.49
N PHE A 8 -36.04 31.42 -33.93
CA PHE A 8 -34.63 31.09 -34.18
C PHE A 8 -33.79 31.71 -33.04
N PRO A 9 -32.72 31.09 -32.52
CA PRO A 9 -31.75 31.83 -31.72
C PRO A 9 -30.48 32.14 -32.55
N SER A 10 -30.23 33.43 -32.66
CA SER A 10 -28.92 34.06 -32.84
C SER A 10 -28.15 34.07 -31.51
N GLY A 11 -26.83 33.85 -31.53
CA GLY A 11 -25.99 34.03 -30.35
C GLY A 11 -24.51 33.78 -30.64
N PHE A 12 -23.85 34.80 -31.20
CA PHE A 12 -22.39 34.95 -31.17
C PHE A 12 -21.93 35.05 -29.71
N TRP A 13 -21.00 34.19 -29.29
CA TRP A 13 -20.02 34.49 -28.25
C TRP A 13 -18.67 33.92 -28.71
N ALA A 14 -17.76 34.83 -29.08
CA ALA A 14 -16.35 34.51 -29.24
C ALA A 14 -15.73 34.36 -27.85
N VAL A 15 -15.15 33.21 -27.55
CA VAL A 15 -14.23 33.08 -26.42
C VAL A 15 -12.83 33.33 -26.96
N PHE A 16 -12.31 34.51 -26.66
CA PHE A 16 -10.88 34.81 -26.70
C PHE A 16 -10.21 34.04 -25.55
N VAL A 17 -9.30 33.12 -25.86
CA VAL A 17 -8.32 32.66 -24.87
C VAL A 17 -7.18 33.68 -24.87
N LEU A 18 -7.19 34.55 -23.86
CA LEU A 18 -6.07 35.43 -23.54
C LEU A 18 -5.00 34.59 -22.84
N LEU A 19 -3.88 34.32 -23.51
CA LEU A 19 -2.65 33.89 -22.84
C LEU A 19 -2.11 35.08 -22.05
N VAL A 20 -2.31 35.08 -20.74
CA VAL A 20 -1.52 35.90 -19.81
C VAL A 20 -0.43 35.01 -19.24
N ALA A 21 0.80 35.22 -19.70
CA ALA A 21 1.98 34.78 -18.97
C ALA A 21 2.07 35.64 -17.69
N LEU A 22 1.85 35.02 -16.54
CA LEU A 22 2.19 35.59 -15.24
C LEU A 22 3.39 34.82 -14.69
N SER A 23 4.57 35.38 -14.90
CA SER A 23 5.69 35.16 -13.99
C SER A 23 5.34 35.83 -12.66
N ALA A 24 5.21 35.05 -11.59
CA ALA A 24 5.11 35.60 -10.24
C ALA A 24 6.04 34.80 -9.33
N ASP A 25 6.94 35.54 -8.66
CA ASP A 25 7.88 35.10 -7.64
C ASP A 25 7.24 34.18 -6.60
N VAL A 26 7.92 33.06 -6.35
CA VAL A 26 7.71 32.24 -5.15
C VAL A 26 8.44 32.93 -3.99
N SER A 27 7.73 33.78 -3.27
CA SER A 27 8.15 34.19 -1.93
C SER A 27 6.96 34.26 -0.96
N ALA A 28 7.01 33.38 0.04
CA ALA A 28 6.32 33.41 1.33
C ALA A 28 4.77 33.57 1.34
N GLN A 29 4.06 32.46 1.55
CA GLN A 29 2.74 32.48 2.19
C GLN A 29 2.83 31.93 3.64
N PRO A 30 2.09 32.50 4.60
CA PRO A 30 2.11 32.06 5.99
C PRO A 30 1.35 30.73 6.16
N ASN A 31 1.80 29.90 7.12
CA ASN A 31 1.19 28.62 7.47
C ASN A 31 -0.32 28.75 7.71
N VAL A 32 -1.12 28.20 6.80
CA VAL A 32 -2.55 27.99 7.02
C VAL A 32 -2.68 26.73 7.88
N THR A 33 -2.95 26.89 9.17
CA THR A 33 -3.32 25.77 10.04
C THR A 33 -4.69 25.26 9.58
N THR A 34 -4.73 24.15 8.84
CA THR A 34 -5.99 23.58 8.34
C THR A 34 -6.83 23.10 9.53
N ALA A 35 -7.96 23.77 9.76
CA ALA A 35 -8.96 23.33 10.72
C ALA A 35 -9.65 22.06 10.20
N SER A 36 -9.81 21.04 11.06
CA SER A 36 -10.32 19.72 10.64
C SER A 36 -11.08 19.02 11.77
N VAL A 37 -12.15 18.30 11.45
CA VAL A 37 -12.86 17.43 12.41
C VAL A 37 -12.66 15.98 12.01
N VAL A 38 -12.32 15.14 12.98
CA VAL A 38 -12.24 13.68 12.80
C VAL A 38 -13.31 13.04 13.68
N VAL A 39 -14.31 12.43 13.07
CA VAL A 39 -15.33 11.66 13.80
C VAL A 39 -14.88 10.20 13.81
N SER A 40 -14.53 9.69 14.99
CA SER A 40 -14.29 8.28 15.23
C SER A 40 -15.62 7.51 15.25
N SER A 41 -15.54 6.19 15.05
CA SER A 41 -16.73 5.36 14.97
C SER A 41 -17.59 5.41 16.24
N PHE A 42 -18.91 5.50 16.07
CA PHE A 42 -19.86 5.31 17.16
C PHE A 42 -20.07 3.81 17.33
N VAL A 43 -19.75 3.26 18.50
CA VAL A 43 -19.81 1.80 18.73
C VAL A 43 -20.95 1.43 19.67
N ASP A 44 -21.62 0.31 19.41
CA ASP A 44 -22.57 -0.25 20.38
C ASP A 44 -21.81 -0.60 21.67
N ARG A 45 -22.36 -0.22 22.83
CA ARG A 45 -21.75 -0.37 24.15
C ARG A 45 -21.33 -1.81 24.43
N ASP A 46 -22.13 -2.77 23.99
CA ASP A 46 -21.90 -4.20 24.20
C ASP A 46 -21.21 -4.85 23.00
N GLY A 47 -20.80 -4.07 22.00
CA GLY A 47 -20.14 -4.54 20.78
C GLY A 47 -21.05 -5.34 19.86
N ARG A 48 -22.38 -5.18 19.99
CA ARG A 48 -23.35 -5.90 19.16
C ARG A 48 -23.32 -5.37 17.72
N THR A 49 -23.37 -6.28 16.75
CA THR A 49 -23.33 -5.95 15.33
C THR A 49 -24.70 -5.74 14.70
N ASP A 50 -25.77 -6.20 15.35
CA ASP A 50 -27.13 -6.19 14.82
C ASP A 50 -27.67 -4.77 14.57
N ASP A 51 -27.16 -3.81 15.34
CA ASP A 51 -27.55 -2.40 15.29
C ASP A 51 -26.43 -1.49 14.78
N ILE A 52 -25.42 -2.03 14.06
CA ILE A 52 -24.25 -1.26 13.59
C ILE A 52 -24.63 -0.09 12.67
N TRP A 53 -25.78 -0.18 12.01
CA TRP A 53 -26.33 0.87 11.16
C TRP A 53 -26.66 2.16 11.94
N ILE A 54 -26.95 2.07 13.26
CA ILE A 54 -27.18 3.23 14.13
C ILE A 54 -25.88 4.02 14.29
N GLY A 55 -24.76 3.33 14.58
CA GLY A 55 -23.43 3.93 14.68
C GLY A 55 -23.01 4.62 13.39
N ARG A 56 -23.22 3.95 12.25
CA ARG A 56 -22.95 4.53 10.91
C ARG A 56 -23.80 5.76 10.61
N GLY A 57 -25.07 5.74 11.01
CA GLY A 57 -25.96 6.89 10.85
C GLY A 57 -25.50 8.10 11.68
N LEU A 58 -25.11 7.87 12.94
CA LEU A 58 -24.56 8.90 13.83
C LEU A 58 -23.24 9.47 13.27
N GLU A 59 -22.33 8.62 12.81
CA GLU A 59 -21.05 9.01 12.19
C GLU A 59 -21.25 9.93 10.98
N ALA A 60 -22.13 9.54 10.05
CA ALA A 60 -22.36 10.29 8.83
C ALA A 60 -22.92 11.69 9.10
N VAL A 61 -23.91 11.80 10.00
CA VAL A 61 -24.56 13.07 10.34
C VAL A 61 -23.61 13.98 11.11
N VAL A 62 -22.92 13.45 12.13
CA VAL A 62 -21.95 14.21 12.94
C VAL A 62 -20.79 14.70 12.07
N THR A 63 -20.28 13.87 11.15
CA THR A 63 -19.18 14.26 10.25
C THR A 63 -19.60 15.38 9.32
N ALA A 64 -20.75 15.24 8.65
CA ALA A 64 -21.20 16.22 7.66
C ALA A 64 -21.36 17.62 8.27
N ASP A 65 -22.02 17.72 9.43
CA ASP A 65 -22.36 19.02 10.01
C ASP A 65 -21.20 19.70 10.75
N LEU A 66 -20.44 18.95 11.57
CA LEU A 66 -19.29 19.53 12.28
C LEU A 66 -18.15 19.89 11.32
N THR A 67 -17.97 19.14 10.22
CA THR A 67 -17.00 19.51 9.19
C THR A 67 -17.40 20.82 8.53
N ALA A 68 -18.68 21.00 8.17
CA ALA A 68 -19.18 22.26 7.64
C ALA A 68 -18.95 23.41 8.64
N LYS A 69 -19.20 23.18 9.93
CA LYS A 69 -19.02 24.20 10.98
C LYS A 69 -17.57 24.62 11.19
N VAL A 70 -16.62 23.69 11.16
CA VAL A 70 -15.19 23.97 11.31
C VAL A 70 -14.60 24.63 10.06
N ILE A 71 -15.12 24.31 8.86
CA ILE A 71 -14.80 25.05 7.63
C ILE A 71 -15.29 26.49 7.71
N GLU A 72 -16.51 26.72 8.21
CA GLU A 72 -17.07 28.07 8.39
C GLU A 72 -16.33 28.88 9.46
N THR A 73 -15.69 28.24 10.43
CA THR A 73 -14.97 28.89 11.53
C THR A 73 -13.55 28.31 11.70
N PRO A 74 -12.59 28.62 10.81
CA PRO A 74 -11.25 28.02 10.82
C PRO A 74 -10.44 28.29 12.10
N ALA A 75 -10.82 29.31 12.87
CA ALA A 75 -10.22 29.62 14.17
C ALA A 75 -10.46 28.53 15.23
N LEU A 76 -11.40 27.60 15.01
CA LEU A 76 -11.68 26.51 15.95
C LEU A 76 -10.55 25.47 16.01
N GLY A 77 -9.68 25.36 15.00
CA GLY A 77 -8.58 24.39 15.02
C GLY A 77 -9.04 22.94 14.73
N ARG A 78 -8.35 21.95 15.31
CA ARG A 78 -8.60 20.52 15.01
C ARG A 78 -9.34 19.82 16.14
N TRP A 79 -10.38 19.06 15.79
CA TRP A 79 -11.27 18.40 16.75
C TRP A 79 -11.45 16.92 16.42
N ARG A 80 -11.76 16.13 17.45
CA ARG A 80 -12.14 14.74 17.36
C ARG A 80 -13.46 14.50 18.08
N VAL A 81 -14.35 13.72 17.50
CA VAL A 81 -15.57 13.22 18.17
C VAL A 81 -15.50 11.71 18.27
N THR A 82 -15.78 11.17 19.44
CA THR A 82 -15.91 9.72 19.68
C THR A 82 -17.28 9.46 20.28
N GLY A 83 -17.89 8.30 20.05
CA GLY A 83 -19.12 8.00 20.74
C GLY A 83 -19.42 6.54 20.94
N ILE A 84 -20.32 6.28 21.87
CA ILE A 84 -20.91 4.97 22.12
C ILE A 84 -22.42 5.12 22.07
N TYR A 85 -23.12 4.07 21.67
CA TYR A 85 -24.56 4.01 21.79
C TYR A 85 -25.00 2.68 22.39
N GLU A 86 -26.16 2.66 23.01
CA GLU A 86 -26.74 1.49 23.66
C GLU A 86 -28.21 1.45 23.31
N ARG A 87 -28.65 0.36 22.67
CA ARG A 87 -30.06 0.12 22.37
C ARG A 87 -30.62 -0.99 23.25
N GLN A 88 -31.68 -0.68 23.99
CA GLN A 88 -32.48 -1.65 24.73
C GLN A 88 -33.93 -1.55 24.25
N ASP A 89 -34.39 -2.58 23.55
CA ASP A 89 -35.71 -2.60 22.88
C ASP A 89 -35.91 -1.39 21.95
N GLU A 90 -36.89 -0.54 22.25
CA GLU A 90 -37.18 0.70 21.52
C GLU A 90 -36.44 1.91 22.10
N GLN A 91 -35.64 1.77 23.15
CA GLN A 91 -34.88 2.88 23.74
C GLN A 91 -33.45 2.89 23.22
N LEU A 92 -33.01 4.04 22.72
CA LEU A 92 -31.65 4.32 22.32
C LEU A 92 -31.04 5.37 23.23
N ARG A 93 -29.83 5.12 23.71
CA ARG A 93 -28.98 6.08 24.42
C ARG A 93 -27.69 6.25 23.64
N VAL A 94 -27.27 7.49 23.42
CA VAL A 94 -26.02 7.84 22.72
C VAL A 94 -25.21 8.76 23.61
N VAL A 95 -23.92 8.46 23.75
CA VAL A 95 -22.94 9.30 24.45
C VAL A 95 -21.82 9.65 23.47
N ALA A 96 -21.60 10.94 23.22
CA ALA A 96 -20.53 11.44 22.37
C ALA A 96 -19.56 12.32 23.17
N GLY A 97 -18.26 12.08 23.03
CA GLY A 97 -17.18 12.92 23.53
C GLY A 97 -16.62 13.81 22.42
N LEU A 98 -16.50 15.10 22.68
CA LEU A 98 -15.83 16.09 21.83
C LEU A 98 -14.46 16.41 22.42
N MET A 99 -13.41 16.33 21.61
CA MET A 99 -12.02 16.41 22.03
C MET A 99 -11.22 17.34 21.12
N ARG A 100 -10.28 18.11 21.68
CA ARG A 100 -9.29 18.84 20.90
C ARG A 100 -8.21 17.90 20.38
N ALA A 101 -7.96 17.89 19.07
CA ALA A 101 -7.05 16.92 18.44
C ALA A 101 -5.57 17.28 18.63
N ASP A 102 -5.26 18.52 18.98
CA ASP A 102 -3.91 18.99 19.27
C ASP A 102 -3.46 18.70 20.70
N THR A 103 -4.35 18.86 21.68
CA THR A 103 -4.04 18.62 23.10
C THR A 103 -4.52 17.27 23.60
N GLY A 104 -5.46 16.65 22.89
CA GLY A 104 -6.18 15.45 23.33
C GLY A 104 -7.12 15.69 24.53
N THR A 105 -7.50 16.93 24.80
CA THR A 105 -8.40 17.24 25.92
C THR A 105 -9.85 17.01 25.53
N ILE A 106 -10.62 16.27 26.33
CA ILE A 106 -12.08 16.15 26.16
C ILE A 106 -12.72 17.45 26.66
N VAL A 107 -13.36 18.17 25.76
CA VAL A 107 -13.99 19.48 26.03
C VAL A 107 -15.45 19.29 26.44
N ALA A 108 -16.15 18.29 25.90
CA ALA A 108 -17.50 17.98 26.30
C ALA A 108 -17.84 16.50 26.16
N SER A 109 -18.76 16.01 26.99
CA SER A 109 -19.40 14.71 26.87
C SER A 109 -20.91 14.90 26.86
N ILE A 110 -21.56 14.45 25.81
CA ILE A 110 -22.95 14.76 25.51
C ILE A 110 -23.73 13.46 25.45
N GLU A 111 -24.78 13.40 26.24
CA GLU A 111 -25.70 12.27 26.28
C GLU A 111 -27.06 12.68 25.74
N VAL A 112 -27.60 11.88 24.82
CA VAL A 112 -29.00 11.96 24.36
C VAL A 112 -29.63 10.57 24.48
N ALA A 113 -30.90 10.51 24.84
CA ALA A 113 -31.62 9.25 24.97
C ALA A 113 -33.10 9.44 24.64
N GLY A 114 -33.69 8.45 23.99
CA GLY A 114 -35.11 8.46 23.64
C GLY A 114 -35.52 7.22 22.86
N ASN A 115 -36.67 7.30 22.18
CA ASN A 115 -37.14 6.18 21.38
C ASN A 115 -36.35 6.08 20.06
N ILE A 116 -36.02 4.86 19.62
CA ILE A 116 -35.32 4.58 18.35
C ILE A 116 -36.16 5.01 17.13
N ASP A 117 -37.48 4.99 17.23
CA ASP A 117 -38.36 5.48 16.17
C ASP A 117 -38.18 6.99 15.92
N ASP A 118 -37.66 7.71 16.92
CA ASP A 118 -37.30 9.12 16.87
C ASP A 118 -35.80 9.34 16.61
N LEU A 119 -35.09 8.37 16.00
CA LEU A 119 -33.64 8.41 15.78
C LEU A 119 -33.15 9.72 15.15
N PHE A 120 -33.86 10.27 14.17
CA PHE A 120 -33.49 11.53 13.53
C PHE A 120 -33.60 12.72 14.50
N ALA A 121 -34.60 12.74 15.37
CA ALA A 121 -34.72 13.78 16.40
C ALA A 121 -33.60 13.65 17.44
N LEU A 122 -33.19 12.43 17.80
CA LEU A 122 -32.04 12.19 18.67
C LEU A 122 -30.71 12.60 18.01
N GLN A 123 -30.55 12.39 16.70
CA GLN A 123 -29.41 12.87 15.91
C GLN A 123 -29.35 14.40 15.91
N ASP A 124 -30.47 15.06 15.63
CA ASP A 124 -30.57 16.53 15.62
C ASP A 124 -30.24 17.11 17.01
N GLU A 125 -30.75 16.50 18.07
CA GLU A 125 -30.47 16.92 19.45
C GLU A 125 -28.98 16.75 19.81
N LEU A 126 -28.39 15.61 19.45
CA LEU A 126 -26.96 15.34 19.66
C LEU A 126 -26.10 16.38 18.94
N LEU A 127 -26.48 16.71 17.71
CA LEU A 127 -25.77 17.63 16.86
C LEU A 127 -25.83 19.07 17.39
N VAL A 128 -27.02 19.54 17.78
CA VAL A 128 -27.19 20.86 18.40
C VAL A 128 -26.31 21.00 19.63
N ARG A 129 -26.25 19.96 20.47
CA ARG A 129 -25.43 19.98 21.69
C ARG A 129 -23.93 19.93 21.36
N LEU A 130 -23.50 19.11 20.41
CA LEU A 130 -22.09 19.03 19.98
C LEU A 130 -21.61 20.34 19.39
N THR A 131 -22.41 20.96 18.52
CA THR A 131 -22.11 22.26 17.91
C THR A 131 -22.12 23.37 18.97
N THR A 132 -23.02 23.31 19.96
CA THR A 132 -23.00 24.26 21.08
C THR A 132 -21.72 24.12 21.91
N ALA A 133 -21.31 22.89 22.23
CA ALA A 133 -20.09 22.60 22.99
C ALA A 133 -18.81 22.96 22.22
N LEU A 134 -18.81 22.79 20.90
CA LEU A 134 -17.72 23.22 20.02
C LEU A 134 -17.54 24.74 20.04
N LEU A 135 -18.62 25.49 20.27
CA LEU A 135 -18.64 26.96 20.25
C LEU A 135 -18.57 27.59 21.65
N SER A 136 -18.57 26.80 22.72
CA SER A 136 -18.44 27.31 24.10
C SER A 136 -16.97 27.32 24.54
N ASP A 137 -16.49 28.47 25.03
CA ASP A 137 -15.12 28.61 25.54
C ASP A 137 -14.83 27.69 26.74
N ASP A 138 -13.62 27.11 26.73
CA ASP A 138 -13.01 26.13 27.65
C ASP A 138 -13.33 26.32 29.15
N GLU A 139 -13.87 25.28 29.81
CA GLU A 139 -13.52 24.84 31.18
C GLU A 139 -14.47 23.74 31.69
N GLN A 140 -14.10 22.43 31.58
CA GLN A 140 -14.54 21.38 32.54
C GLN A 140 -13.90 19.96 32.38
N ALA A 141 -12.66 19.84 31.92
CA ALA A 141 -12.05 18.54 31.56
C ALA A 141 -11.36 17.73 32.68
N THR A 142 -11.48 18.07 33.98
CA THR A 142 -10.55 17.52 35.00
C THR A 142 -11.10 16.34 35.86
N ALA A 143 -12.34 15.87 35.67
CA ALA A 143 -12.97 15.01 36.69
C ALA A 143 -13.12 13.51 36.37
N LEU A 144 -12.67 12.99 35.22
CA LEU A 144 -13.04 11.62 34.80
C LEU A 144 -11.89 10.64 34.52
N SER A 145 -10.63 11.10 34.53
CA SER A 145 -9.46 10.24 34.28
C SER A 145 -9.16 9.22 35.39
N GLU A 146 -9.74 9.37 36.59
CA GLU A 146 -9.46 8.49 37.74
C GLU A 146 -10.42 7.29 37.88
N ARG A 147 -11.33 7.08 36.91
CA ARG A 147 -12.39 6.06 37.01
C ARG A 147 -12.24 4.87 36.06
N GLU A 148 -11.44 4.97 35.00
CA GLU A 148 -11.26 3.91 34.00
C GLU A 148 -10.26 2.82 34.42
N ASP A 149 -9.37 3.10 35.37
CA ASP A 149 -8.28 2.19 35.76
C ASP A 149 -8.71 1.01 36.66
N ARG A 150 -10.03 0.78 36.83
CA ARG A 150 -10.58 -0.19 37.79
C ARG A 150 -11.40 -1.34 37.21
N LEU A 151 -11.60 -1.46 35.90
CA LEU A 151 -12.64 -2.37 35.36
C LEU A 151 -12.23 -3.50 34.41
N ASN A 152 -10.98 -3.63 33.96
CA ASN A 152 -10.65 -4.63 32.92
C ASN A 152 -9.91 -5.88 33.44
N GLY A 153 -10.69 -6.91 33.79
CA GLY A 153 -10.24 -8.26 34.10
C GLY A 153 -10.49 -9.27 32.96
N ARG A 154 -9.43 -9.57 32.19
CA ARG A 154 -9.07 -10.78 31.38
C ARG A 154 -10.16 -11.72 30.80
N VAL A 155 -10.12 -11.90 29.47
CA VAL A 155 -9.81 -13.18 28.74
C VAL A 155 -9.11 -12.85 27.41
N ARG A 156 -8.08 -13.62 27.03
CA ARG A 156 -7.13 -13.38 25.92
C ARG A 156 -7.45 -14.20 24.66
N LEU A 157 -7.33 -13.56 23.49
CA LEU A 157 -7.10 -14.19 22.18
C LEU A 157 -5.96 -13.41 21.49
N GLY A 158 -4.79 -14.04 21.38
CA GLY A 158 -3.74 -13.75 20.39
C GLY A 158 -3.23 -12.32 20.21
N ASP A 159 -3.26 -11.47 21.23
CA ASP A 159 -2.56 -10.17 21.22
C ASP A 159 -1.20 -10.38 21.88
N ASP A 160 -0.19 -10.74 21.09
CA ASP A 160 1.18 -10.80 21.59
C ASP A 160 2.15 -10.21 20.57
N SER A 161 2.25 -8.89 20.59
CA SER A 161 3.38 -8.11 20.06
C SER A 161 4.73 -8.43 20.76
N SER A 162 4.81 -9.53 21.53
CA SER A 162 6.01 -9.95 22.27
C SER A 162 6.73 -11.19 21.70
N GLN A 163 6.21 -11.88 20.68
CA GLN A 163 6.91 -13.04 20.09
C GLN A 163 7.76 -12.63 18.87
N ILE A 164 8.89 -12.02 19.16
CA ILE A 164 9.95 -11.78 18.16
C ILE A 164 10.61 -13.11 17.81
N ASP A 165 10.64 -13.45 16.52
CA ASP A 165 11.38 -14.60 16.02
C ASP A 165 12.77 -14.14 15.60
N GLY A 166 13.68 -14.16 16.57
CA GLY A 166 15.03 -13.63 16.46
C GLY A 166 15.57 -13.17 17.82
N PRO A 167 16.73 -12.51 17.83
CA PRO A 167 17.25 -11.87 19.03
C PRO A 167 16.31 -10.75 19.51
N PRO A 168 16.44 -10.29 20.77
CA PRO A 168 15.71 -9.12 21.27
C PRO A 168 15.91 -7.89 20.37
N PRO A 169 14.97 -6.92 20.37
CA PRO A 169 15.12 -5.68 19.62
C PRO A 169 16.47 -5.01 19.90
N PRO A 170 17.14 -4.48 18.87
CA PRO A 170 18.37 -3.75 19.09
C PRO A 170 18.10 -2.50 19.96
N VAL A 171 19.07 -2.16 20.80
CA VAL A 171 19.01 -1.00 21.70
C VAL A 171 19.70 0.16 20.98
N ALA A 172 19.04 1.32 20.94
CA ALA A 172 19.60 2.51 20.30
C ALA A 172 21.02 2.81 20.85
N PRO A 173 21.99 3.16 19.98
CA PRO A 173 21.84 3.54 18.57
C PRO A 173 21.87 2.36 17.58
N ASP A 174 22.01 1.13 18.05
CA ASP A 174 22.06 -0.03 17.16
C ASP A 174 20.70 -0.24 16.48
N ILE A 175 20.73 -0.56 15.19
CA ILE A 175 19.53 -0.83 14.38
C ILE A 175 19.38 -2.31 14.02
N VAL A 176 20.34 -3.16 14.42
CA VAL A 176 20.34 -4.59 14.13
C VAL A 176 20.89 -5.39 15.31
N ALA A 177 20.23 -6.50 15.63
CA ALA A 177 20.70 -7.53 16.54
C ALA A 177 20.75 -8.87 15.78
N ARG A 178 21.78 -9.67 16.05
CA ARG A 178 21.97 -11.01 15.46
C ARG A 178 22.24 -12.03 16.56
N ASP A 179 21.67 -13.24 16.43
CA ASP A 179 21.98 -14.35 17.33
C ASP A 179 22.98 -15.35 16.71
N GLU A 180 23.36 -16.38 17.49
CA GLU A 180 24.31 -17.42 17.07
C GLU A 180 23.79 -18.29 15.91
N GLN A 181 22.48 -18.31 15.68
CA GLN A 181 21.84 -19.03 14.58
C GLN A 181 21.71 -18.17 13.31
N GLY A 182 22.19 -16.92 13.35
CA GLY A 182 22.10 -15.98 12.24
C GLY A 182 20.72 -15.36 12.04
N ARG A 183 19.79 -15.52 12.99
CA ARG A 183 18.51 -14.80 12.97
C ARG A 183 18.77 -13.34 13.30
N VAL A 184 17.95 -12.48 12.71
CA VAL A 184 18.15 -11.03 12.74
C VAL A 184 16.88 -10.35 13.22
N THR A 185 17.03 -9.40 14.13
CA THR A 185 15.99 -8.42 14.47
C THR A 185 16.52 -7.05 14.16
N MET A 186 15.80 -6.27 13.37
CA MET A 186 16.21 -4.93 12.97
C MET A 186 15.11 -3.90 13.24
N ARG A 187 15.53 -2.64 13.35
CA ARG A 187 14.65 -1.50 13.61
C ARG A 187 14.82 -0.46 12.50
N PRO A 188 13.74 -0.05 11.81
CA PRO A 188 13.82 1.02 10.85
C PRO A 188 13.94 2.36 11.58
N THR A 189 14.53 3.36 10.93
CA THR A 189 14.63 4.71 11.51
C THR A 189 13.55 5.61 10.91
N ARG A 190 12.86 6.40 11.73
CA ARG A 190 11.90 7.38 11.21
C ARG A 190 12.63 8.53 10.54
N LEU A 191 12.16 8.98 9.39
CA LEU A 191 12.67 10.19 8.74
C LEU A 191 12.05 11.43 9.40
N ASP A 192 12.92 12.34 9.82
CA ASP A 192 12.53 13.68 10.31
C ASP A 192 12.61 14.75 9.21
N VAL A 193 13.16 14.38 8.05
CA VAL A 193 13.34 15.23 6.86
C VAL A 193 12.98 14.45 5.61
N LEU A 194 12.50 15.13 4.58
CA LEU A 194 12.18 14.51 3.31
C LEU A 194 13.45 13.90 2.68
N LEU A 195 13.37 12.62 2.28
CA LEU A 195 14.38 11.97 1.47
C LEU A 195 14.22 12.38 0.00
N VAL A 196 15.28 12.88 -0.61
CA VAL A 196 15.32 13.09 -2.07
C VAL A 196 15.65 11.75 -2.70
N LEU A 197 14.70 11.18 -3.44
CA LEU A 197 14.91 9.92 -4.13
C LEU A 197 15.75 10.18 -5.40
N ASP A 198 17.06 9.94 -5.33
CA ASP A 198 18.00 10.15 -6.45
C ASP A 198 19.02 9.01 -6.64
N GLY A 199 19.07 8.05 -5.71
CA GLY A 199 19.92 6.88 -5.78
C GLY A 199 21.37 7.13 -5.35
N GLN A 200 21.76 8.33 -4.93
CA GLN A 200 23.18 8.70 -4.69
C GLN A 200 23.64 8.48 -3.24
N LEU A 201 22.71 8.40 -2.29
CA LEU A 201 22.98 8.22 -0.86
C LEU A 201 23.88 9.31 -0.26
N ASN A 202 23.66 10.58 -0.64
CA ASN A 202 24.52 11.70 -0.29
C ASN A 202 24.10 12.43 1.00
N GLU A 203 22.89 12.16 1.47
CA GLU A 203 22.26 12.77 2.64
C GLU A 203 23.03 12.44 3.92
N ASP A 204 23.05 13.40 4.85
CA ASP A 204 23.74 13.24 6.14
C ASP A 204 23.26 12.04 6.96
N MET A 205 22.01 11.60 6.77
CA MET A 205 21.44 10.46 7.50
C MET A 205 22.20 9.15 7.24
N TYR A 206 22.68 8.94 6.02
CA TYR A 206 23.51 7.78 5.63
C TYR A 206 24.85 7.72 6.37
N ARG A 207 25.32 8.86 6.90
CA ARG A 207 26.56 8.94 7.70
C ARG A 207 26.30 8.80 9.20
N ARG A 208 25.07 9.08 9.66
CA ARG A 208 24.69 9.08 11.09
C ARG A 208 24.15 7.74 11.53
N VAL A 209 23.42 7.04 10.66
CA VAL A 209 22.84 5.73 10.94
C VAL A 209 23.72 4.66 10.30
N ALA A 210 24.27 3.76 11.11
CA ALA A 210 25.03 2.63 10.61
C ALA A 210 24.14 1.71 9.76
N PRO A 211 24.59 1.22 8.60
CA PRO A 211 23.81 0.28 7.80
C PRO A 211 23.73 -1.10 8.45
N VAL A 212 22.71 -1.85 8.06
CA VAL A 212 22.68 -3.30 8.22
C VAL A 212 23.53 -3.94 7.13
N SER A 213 24.50 -4.75 7.52
CA SER A 213 25.48 -5.39 6.62
C SER A 213 25.70 -6.86 7.02
N ASN A 214 26.78 -7.48 6.52
CA ASN A 214 27.14 -8.89 6.76
C ASN A 214 26.11 -9.88 6.20
N PHE A 215 25.87 -9.77 4.90
CA PHE A 215 25.09 -10.76 4.15
C PHE A 215 25.84 -12.09 4.13
N VAL A 216 25.07 -13.18 4.16
CA VAL A 216 25.57 -14.55 4.10
C VAL A 216 25.18 -15.19 2.78
N GLN A 217 26.09 -15.97 2.21
CA GLN A 217 25.88 -16.64 0.94
C GLN A 217 24.89 -17.79 1.11
N GLN A 218 23.94 -17.85 0.19
CA GLN A 218 23.22 -19.07 -0.15
C GLN A 218 24.05 -19.87 -1.16
N GLU A 219 24.61 -19.20 -2.17
CA GLU A 219 25.45 -19.80 -3.21
C GLU A 219 26.66 -18.87 -3.45
N PRO A 220 27.84 -19.42 -3.82
CA PRO A 220 28.17 -20.84 -3.95
C PRO A 220 28.55 -21.51 -2.63
N ASN A 221 29.00 -20.76 -1.62
CA ASN A 221 29.47 -21.31 -0.35
C ASN A 221 28.48 -21.03 0.77
N GLU A 222 27.46 -21.88 0.92
CA GLU A 222 26.37 -21.72 1.90
C GLU A 222 26.91 -21.38 3.30
N GLY A 223 26.40 -20.29 3.88
CA GLY A 223 26.71 -19.84 5.25
C GLY A 223 27.96 -18.97 5.38
N GLU A 224 28.83 -18.90 4.37
CA GLU A 224 29.96 -17.97 4.35
C GLU A 224 29.50 -16.52 4.17
N LEU A 225 30.32 -15.54 4.56
CA LEU A 225 30.02 -14.13 4.28
C LEU A 225 30.05 -13.86 2.77
N ALA A 226 29.15 -12.98 2.31
CA ALA A 226 29.13 -12.50 0.93
C ALA A 226 30.50 -11.93 0.53
N THR A 227 30.99 -12.28 -0.67
CA THR A 227 32.27 -11.74 -1.17
C THR A 227 32.13 -10.30 -1.63
N GLU A 228 30.91 -9.89 -1.98
CA GLU A 228 30.55 -8.51 -2.30
C GLU A 228 29.70 -7.92 -1.19
N GLN A 229 30.27 -6.94 -0.47
CA GLN A 229 29.58 -6.34 0.67
C GLN A 229 28.31 -5.62 0.21
N THR A 230 27.25 -5.75 1.01
CA THR A 230 26.01 -5.03 0.81
C THR A 230 25.62 -4.37 2.13
N GLU A 231 25.35 -3.07 2.06
CA GLU A 231 24.92 -2.22 3.16
C GLU A 231 23.47 -1.81 2.90
N VAL A 232 22.59 -1.94 3.89
CA VAL A 232 21.16 -1.64 3.76
C VAL A 232 20.70 -0.72 4.87
N TRP A 233 19.86 0.23 4.52
CA TRP A 233 19.11 1.06 5.45
C TRP A 233 17.62 0.89 5.20
N VAL A 234 16.85 0.91 6.29
CA VAL A 234 15.38 0.92 6.22
C VAL A 234 14.89 2.14 7.00
N TRP A 235 14.09 2.95 6.33
CA TRP A 235 13.45 4.11 6.92
C TRP A 235 11.94 4.09 6.72
N PHE A 236 11.26 4.99 7.40
CA PHE A 236 9.84 5.24 7.17
C PHE A 236 9.47 6.67 7.54
N ASP A 237 8.39 7.17 6.94
CA ASP A 237 7.68 8.37 7.36
C ASP A 237 6.20 8.07 7.52
N ASP A 238 5.33 9.06 7.39
CA ASP A 238 3.87 8.87 7.52
C ASP A 238 3.24 8.29 6.23
N ASP A 239 3.97 8.21 5.12
CA ASP A 239 3.43 7.82 3.81
C ASP A 239 4.11 6.57 3.23
N ASN A 240 5.40 6.37 3.50
CA ASN A 240 6.22 5.35 2.85
C ASN A 240 7.13 4.59 3.83
N VAL A 241 7.44 3.35 3.46
CA VAL A 241 8.64 2.65 3.90
C VAL A 241 9.71 2.78 2.80
N TYR A 242 10.93 3.13 3.20
CA TYR A 242 12.06 3.30 2.30
C TYR A 242 13.09 2.21 2.54
N VAL A 243 13.66 1.69 1.46
CA VAL A 243 14.82 0.79 1.51
C VAL A 243 15.91 1.36 0.63
N ALA A 244 17.06 1.65 1.21
CA ALA A 244 18.24 2.04 0.45
C ALA A 244 19.33 1.00 0.62
N ALA A 245 20.14 0.81 -0.42
CA ALA A 245 21.28 -0.08 -0.34
C ALA A 245 22.50 0.46 -1.08
N ARG A 246 23.68 0.17 -0.53
CA ARG A 246 24.95 0.27 -1.23
C ARG A 246 25.46 -1.13 -1.52
N CYS A 247 25.55 -1.46 -2.79
CA CYS A 247 26.02 -2.75 -3.29
C CYS A 247 27.45 -2.59 -3.79
N TRP A 248 28.42 -3.05 -3.00
CA TRP A 248 29.82 -3.07 -3.41
C TRP A 248 30.03 -4.14 -4.50
N HIS A 249 30.99 -3.88 -5.38
CA HIS A 249 31.46 -4.82 -6.39
C HIS A 249 32.96 -4.62 -6.60
N SER A 250 33.78 -5.63 -6.30
CA SER A 250 35.25 -5.58 -6.44
C SER A 250 35.74 -5.40 -7.89
N GLU A 251 34.91 -5.78 -8.86
CA GLU A 251 35.14 -5.58 -10.30
C GLU A 251 33.95 -4.85 -10.98
N PRO A 252 33.69 -3.55 -10.72
CA PRO A 252 32.44 -2.87 -11.13
C PRO A 252 32.12 -2.93 -12.63
N ASP A 253 33.14 -3.04 -13.48
CA ASP A 253 32.97 -3.22 -14.93
C ASP A 253 32.29 -4.56 -15.31
N ARG A 254 32.21 -5.50 -14.37
CA ARG A 254 31.56 -6.81 -14.54
C ARG A 254 30.14 -6.87 -14.00
N ILE A 255 29.59 -5.74 -13.52
CA ILE A 255 28.18 -5.64 -13.12
C ILE A 255 27.30 -5.91 -14.34
N VAL A 256 26.53 -7.00 -14.29
CA VAL A 256 25.63 -7.40 -15.38
C VAL A 256 24.27 -6.75 -15.18
N ALA A 257 24.02 -5.64 -15.87
CA ALA A 257 22.70 -5.03 -15.91
C ALA A 257 22.38 -4.54 -17.32
N ASN A 258 21.36 -5.11 -17.95
CA ASN A 258 20.95 -4.82 -19.33
C ASN A 258 19.43 -4.83 -19.54
N GLU A 259 18.65 -5.05 -18.48
CA GLU A 259 17.19 -5.06 -18.54
C GLU A 259 16.61 -3.87 -17.77
N MET A 260 15.69 -3.14 -18.38
CA MET A 260 14.96 -2.03 -17.75
C MET A 260 13.44 -2.16 -17.93
N LYS A 261 12.98 -3.11 -18.75
CA LYS A 261 11.55 -3.37 -18.91
C LYS A 261 11.01 -3.89 -17.57
N ARG A 262 10.00 -3.18 -17.04
CA ARG A 262 9.26 -3.61 -15.85
C ARG A 262 8.73 -5.03 -16.04
N ASP A 263 8.86 -5.85 -15.00
CA ASP A 263 8.42 -7.25 -14.92
C ASP A 263 9.04 -8.19 -15.96
N SER A 264 10.18 -7.81 -16.56
CA SER A 264 10.89 -8.68 -17.50
C SER A 264 11.60 -9.81 -16.76
N TYR A 265 11.32 -11.06 -17.17
CA TYR A 265 12.02 -12.25 -16.69
C TYR A 265 13.54 -12.21 -16.95
N ASN A 266 14.01 -11.42 -17.92
CA ASN A 266 15.44 -11.26 -18.15
C ASN A 266 16.16 -10.60 -16.96
N MET A 267 15.42 -9.94 -16.06
CA MET A 267 15.97 -9.34 -14.87
C MET A 267 16.60 -10.38 -13.92
N PHE A 268 16.15 -11.63 -13.93
CA PHE A 268 16.81 -12.71 -13.16
C PHE A 268 18.20 -13.10 -13.70
N GLY A 269 18.50 -12.73 -14.96
CA GLY A 269 19.84 -12.84 -15.54
C GLY A 269 20.74 -11.65 -15.23
N ASN A 270 20.22 -10.64 -14.53
CA ASN A 270 20.95 -9.44 -14.13
C ASN A 270 21.45 -9.58 -12.68
N GLU A 271 22.39 -8.72 -12.36
CA GLU A 271 22.77 -8.40 -11.01
C GLU A 271 21.63 -7.59 -10.36
N ILE A 272 21.04 -8.15 -9.31
CA ILE A 272 19.80 -7.63 -8.69
C ILE A 272 19.98 -7.42 -7.19
N PHE A 273 19.13 -6.53 -6.67
CA PHE A 273 18.83 -6.39 -5.25
C PHE A 273 17.33 -6.55 -5.04
N GLY A 274 16.93 -7.45 -4.16
CA GLY A 274 15.55 -7.75 -3.82
C GLY A 274 15.24 -7.44 -2.36
N VAL A 275 14.03 -6.95 -2.09
CA VAL A 275 13.44 -6.78 -0.78
C VAL A 275 12.20 -7.64 -0.71
N VAL A 276 12.06 -8.44 0.35
CA VAL A 276 10.88 -9.27 0.58
C VAL A 276 10.28 -8.92 1.94
N ILE A 277 9.00 -8.56 1.97
CA ILE A 277 8.31 -8.02 3.16
C ILE A 277 7.04 -8.82 3.45
N ASP A 278 6.95 -9.37 4.65
CA ASP A 278 5.76 -10.00 5.23
C ASP A 278 5.14 -9.00 6.21
N THR A 279 4.09 -8.32 5.77
CA THR A 279 3.42 -7.26 6.52
C THR A 279 2.44 -7.77 7.58
N PHE A 280 2.04 -9.05 7.50
CA PHE A 280 1.13 -9.69 8.47
C PHE A 280 1.88 -10.51 9.52
N TYR A 281 3.19 -10.66 9.35
CA TYR A 281 4.08 -11.45 10.20
C TYR A 281 3.65 -12.92 10.33
N ASP A 282 3.03 -13.46 9.28
CA ASP A 282 2.56 -14.84 9.24
C ASP A 282 3.66 -15.84 8.81
N ARG A 283 4.84 -15.33 8.48
CA ARG A 283 6.05 -16.04 8.07
C ARG A 283 5.88 -16.88 6.81
N ARG A 284 4.89 -16.54 5.97
CA ARG A 284 4.48 -17.35 4.82
C ARG A 284 4.15 -16.53 3.58
N ASN A 285 3.47 -15.40 3.74
CA ASN A 285 3.06 -14.54 2.64
C ASN A 285 3.92 -13.28 2.61
N ALA A 286 4.20 -12.75 1.42
CA ALA A 286 5.02 -11.56 1.29
C ALA A 286 4.81 -10.78 0.00
N TYR A 287 5.32 -9.56 -0.02
CA TYR A 287 5.56 -8.75 -1.19
C TYR A 287 7.04 -8.81 -1.56
N LEU A 288 7.35 -8.98 -2.84
CA LEU A 288 8.69 -8.90 -3.40
C LEU A 288 8.80 -7.60 -4.20
N PHE A 289 9.87 -6.84 -3.94
CA PHE A 289 10.29 -5.69 -4.74
C PHE A 289 11.74 -5.92 -5.15
N MET A 290 12.05 -5.76 -6.43
CA MET A 290 13.38 -6.07 -6.95
C MET A 290 13.80 -5.08 -8.01
N THR A 291 15.08 -4.72 -7.99
CA THR A 291 15.69 -3.81 -8.94
C THR A 291 17.10 -4.27 -9.33
N ASN A 292 17.69 -3.60 -10.31
CA ASN A 292 19.08 -3.78 -10.75
C ASN A 292 19.79 -2.41 -10.84
N ALA A 293 21.06 -2.41 -11.22
CA ALA A 293 21.87 -1.19 -11.34
C ALA A 293 21.45 -0.23 -12.48
N LEU A 294 20.32 -0.47 -13.15
CA LEU A 294 19.71 0.42 -14.14
C LEU A 294 18.35 0.97 -13.68
N GLY A 295 17.88 0.61 -12.48
CA GLY A 295 16.56 1.00 -11.97
C GLY A 295 15.42 0.24 -12.63
N GLY A 296 15.64 -1.02 -13.06
CA GLY A 296 14.54 -1.89 -13.47
C GLY A 296 13.56 -2.13 -12.31
N LEU A 297 12.26 -2.25 -12.60
CA LEU A 297 11.24 -2.56 -11.60
C LEU A 297 10.73 -3.98 -11.80
N PHE A 298 10.59 -4.71 -10.72
CA PHE A 298 9.92 -6.00 -10.68
C PHE A 298 9.26 -6.17 -9.32
N ASP A 299 7.98 -6.45 -9.31
CA ASP A 299 7.22 -6.77 -8.11
C ASP A 299 6.43 -8.07 -8.24
N ALA A 300 6.12 -8.65 -7.10
CA ALA A 300 5.30 -9.85 -7.02
C ALA A 300 4.69 -10.00 -5.63
N THR A 301 3.60 -10.75 -5.52
CA THR A 301 3.18 -11.33 -4.23
C THR A 301 3.67 -12.77 -4.13
N ILE A 302 3.97 -13.22 -2.92
CA ILE A 302 4.41 -14.57 -2.61
C ILE A 302 3.38 -15.19 -1.69
N THR A 303 2.84 -16.34 -2.09
CA THR A 303 1.95 -17.13 -1.23
C THR A 303 2.68 -18.36 -0.71
N ASN A 304 2.58 -18.58 0.61
CA ASN A 304 3.07 -19.79 1.28
C ASN A 304 4.54 -20.15 0.97
N GLU A 305 5.41 -19.14 0.90
CA GLU A 305 6.84 -19.25 0.59
C GLU A 305 7.16 -19.96 -0.75
N ARG A 306 6.21 -20.03 -1.68
CA ARG A 306 6.34 -20.91 -2.86
C ARG A 306 5.84 -20.31 -4.15
N THR A 307 4.61 -19.80 -4.16
CA THR A 307 3.94 -19.40 -5.40
C THR A 307 4.05 -17.89 -5.55
N PRO A 308 4.99 -17.37 -6.38
CA PRO A 308 4.99 -15.97 -6.74
C PRO A 308 3.87 -15.71 -7.75
N ASN A 309 3.10 -14.65 -7.52
CA ASN A 309 2.23 -14.05 -8.52
C ASN A 309 2.96 -12.82 -9.08
N LEU A 310 3.53 -13.00 -10.28
CA LEU A 310 4.33 -12.03 -11.00
C LEU A 310 3.49 -11.03 -11.79
N ASP A 311 2.19 -11.27 -11.89
CA ASP A 311 1.27 -10.34 -12.54
C ASP A 311 0.76 -9.26 -11.55
N TRP A 312 1.06 -9.40 -10.25
CA TRP A 312 0.75 -8.39 -9.25
C TRP A 312 1.69 -7.19 -9.41
N ASN A 313 1.09 -6.03 -9.66
CA ASN A 313 1.80 -4.78 -9.92
C ASN A 313 1.29 -3.69 -8.96
N THR A 314 2.20 -3.04 -8.24
CA THR A 314 1.84 -1.95 -7.33
C THR A 314 2.60 -0.66 -7.64
N VAL A 315 2.23 0.43 -6.96
CA VAL A 315 2.92 1.71 -7.06
C VAL A 315 4.11 1.70 -6.10
N TRP A 316 5.31 1.92 -6.63
CA TRP A 316 6.53 2.15 -5.87
C TRP A 316 7.57 2.76 -6.81
N ASP A 317 8.50 3.52 -6.25
CA ASP A 317 9.55 4.19 -7.00
C ASP A 317 10.93 3.69 -6.60
N VAL A 318 11.86 3.70 -7.55
CA VAL A 318 13.26 3.37 -7.32
C VAL A 318 14.17 4.30 -8.10
N GLN A 319 15.23 4.77 -7.47
CA GLN A 319 16.35 5.45 -8.13
C GLN A 319 17.64 4.70 -7.84
N THR A 320 18.51 4.61 -8.83
CA THR A 320 19.79 3.90 -8.72
C THR A 320 20.90 4.74 -9.30
N ASP A 321 22.10 4.65 -8.71
CA ASP A 321 23.29 5.28 -9.25
C ASP A 321 24.48 4.32 -9.23
N ARG A 322 25.54 4.66 -9.97
CA ARG A 322 26.79 3.90 -10.01
C ARG A 322 27.92 4.73 -9.42
N PHE A 323 28.83 4.05 -8.74
CA PHE A 323 30.05 4.65 -8.21
C PHE A 323 31.25 3.73 -8.42
N ASP A 324 32.47 4.22 -8.17
CA ASP A 324 33.72 3.51 -8.45
C ASP A 324 33.84 2.13 -7.77
N GLY A 325 33.05 1.87 -6.73
CA GLY A 325 33.07 0.62 -5.98
C GLY A 325 31.83 -0.24 -6.15
N GLY A 326 30.88 0.10 -7.04
CA GLY A 326 29.64 -0.65 -7.22
C GLY A 326 28.45 0.22 -7.65
N TRP A 327 27.30 -0.02 -7.03
CA TRP A 327 26.07 0.72 -7.31
C TRP A 327 25.22 0.90 -6.06
N THR A 328 24.32 1.87 -6.11
CA THR A 328 23.44 2.27 -5.02
C THR A 328 22.00 2.30 -5.50
N LEU A 329 21.07 2.17 -4.55
CA LEU A 329 19.65 2.26 -4.81
C LEU A 329 18.90 2.89 -3.64
N GLU A 330 17.78 3.52 -3.96
CA GLU A 330 16.77 4.00 -3.02
C GLU A 330 15.39 3.60 -3.54
N MET A 331 14.64 2.84 -2.74
CA MET A 331 13.25 2.45 -3.01
C MET A 331 12.32 3.22 -2.08
N ALA A 332 11.23 3.76 -2.63
CA ALA A 332 10.11 4.31 -1.88
C ALA A 332 8.87 3.43 -2.12
N ILE A 333 8.39 2.78 -1.06
CA ILE A 333 7.22 1.89 -1.10
C ILE A 333 6.12 2.54 -0.25
N PRO A 334 5.07 3.11 -0.87
CA PRO A 334 3.96 3.69 -0.15
C PRO A 334 3.24 2.67 0.72
N PHE A 335 2.81 3.05 1.93
CA PHE A 335 1.97 2.18 2.77
C PHE A 335 0.66 1.83 2.06
N GLN A 336 0.12 2.73 1.24
CA GLN A 336 -1.09 2.48 0.46
C GLN A 336 -0.92 1.35 -0.59
N SER A 337 0.32 1.06 -0.99
CA SER A 337 0.68 -0.02 -1.92
C SER A 337 0.72 -1.40 -1.24
N LEU A 338 0.62 -1.44 0.09
CA LEU A 338 0.75 -2.64 0.90
C LEU A 338 -0.50 -2.87 1.75
N ARG A 339 -0.86 -4.15 1.94
CA ARG A 339 -1.84 -4.52 2.97
C ARG A 339 -1.10 -4.86 4.26
N PHE A 340 -1.61 -4.41 5.40
CA PHE A 340 -1.06 -4.68 6.73
C PHE A 340 -2.20 -4.63 7.77
N PRO A 341 -2.06 -5.31 8.92
CA PRO A 341 -3.11 -5.38 9.93
C PRO A 341 -3.36 -4.03 10.60
N ALA A 342 -4.55 -3.87 11.19
CA ALA A 342 -4.89 -2.66 11.94
C ALA A 342 -3.95 -2.46 13.16
N GLY A 343 -3.70 -1.20 13.50
CA GLY A 343 -2.78 -0.82 14.58
C GLY A 343 -1.63 0.03 14.05
N THR A 344 -1.16 0.98 14.85
CA THR A 344 -0.10 1.90 14.42
C THR A 344 1.28 1.27 14.55
N THR A 345 1.55 0.50 15.59
CA THR A 345 2.84 -0.20 15.74
C THR A 345 2.76 -1.56 15.08
N GLN A 346 3.66 -1.80 14.14
CA GLN A 346 3.72 -3.02 13.34
C GLN A 346 4.98 -3.83 13.62
N GLN A 347 4.86 -5.13 13.40
CA GLN A 347 5.96 -6.08 13.34
C GLN A 347 5.88 -6.79 11.99
N TRP A 348 6.94 -6.74 11.19
CA TRP A 348 6.98 -7.33 9.86
C TRP A 348 8.12 -8.34 9.73
N GLY A 349 8.00 -9.29 8.82
CA GLY A 349 9.12 -10.09 8.34
C GLY A 349 9.81 -9.34 7.22
N ILE A 350 11.14 -9.29 7.19
CA ILE A 350 11.89 -8.66 6.10
C ILE A 350 13.13 -9.46 5.75
N ASN A 351 13.43 -9.59 4.46
CA ASN A 351 14.71 -10.10 4.01
C ASN A 351 15.19 -9.33 2.78
N PHE A 352 16.50 -9.38 2.56
CA PHE A 352 17.14 -8.76 1.42
C PHE A 352 17.90 -9.82 0.65
N HIS A 353 17.88 -9.72 -0.67
CA HIS A 353 18.57 -10.61 -1.58
C HIS A 353 19.54 -9.84 -2.44
N ARG A 354 20.76 -10.34 -2.56
CA ARG A 354 21.77 -9.82 -3.46
C ARG A 354 22.27 -10.92 -4.38
N ARG A 355 22.09 -10.73 -5.68
CA ARG A 355 22.63 -11.63 -6.72
C ARG A 355 23.77 -10.96 -7.46
N VAL A 356 24.96 -11.55 -7.42
CA VAL A 356 26.13 -11.10 -8.19
C VAL A 356 26.41 -12.12 -9.28
N VAL A 357 25.95 -11.82 -10.50
CA VAL A 357 25.97 -12.76 -11.63
C VAL A 357 27.40 -13.11 -12.04
N SER A 358 28.30 -12.12 -12.03
CA SER A 358 29.70 -12.27 -12.44
C SER A 358 30.48 -13.30 -11.62
N LYS A 359 30.03 -13.56 -10.38
CA LYS A 359 30.62 -14.50 -9.41
C LYS A 359 29.77 -15.74 -9.15
N ASN A 360 28.60 -15.84 -9.79
CA ASN A 360 27.58 -16.82 -9.46
C ASN A 360 27.25 -16.85 -7.96
N GLU A 361 27.23 -15.67 -7.30
CA GLU A 361 26.96 -15.55 -5.87
C GLU A 361 25.51 -15.07 -5.62
N SER A 362 24.84 -15.68 -4.66
CA SER A 362 23.53 -15.29 -4.15
C SER A 362 23.65 -15.18 -2.64
N SER A 363 23.29 -14.04 -2.06
CA SER A 363 23.43 -13.80 -0.63
C SER A 363 22.20 -13.09 -0.04
N PHE A 364 22.01 -13.31 1.26
CA PHE A 364 20.85 -12.84 2.02
C PHE A 364 21.26 -12.22 3.35
N LEU A 365 20.37 -11.45 3.95
CA LEU A 365 20.61 -10.90 5.29
C LEU A 365 20.67 -11.99 6.36
N THR A 366 19.82 -13.01 6.23
CA THR A 366 19.73 -14.20 7.08
C THR A 366 20.17 -15.46 6.33
N PRO A 367 20.61 -16.53 7.03
CA PRO A 367 20.97 -17.79 6.38
C PRO A 367 19.78 -18.42 5.64
N ILE A 368 19.93 -18.65 4.35
CA ILE A 368 18.97 -19.37 3.49
C ILE A 368 19.67 -20.59 2.91
N PRO A 369 19.11 -21.82 3.02
CA PRO A 369 19.72 -23.02 2.46
C PRO A 369 19.90 -22.97 0.94
N ALA A 370 21.06 -23.42 0.45
CA ALA A 370 21.36 -23.53 -0.98
C ALA A 370 20.42 -24.49 -1.71
N ALA A 371 19.90 -25.50 -1.00
CA ALA A 371 18.94 -26.46 -1.53
C ALA A 371 17.64 -25.81 -2.04
N LEU A 372 17.30 -24.60 -1.58
CA LEU A 372 16.14 -23.84 -2.06
C LEU A 372 16.42 -23.11 -3.38
N SER A 373 17.69 -22.88 -3.74
CA SER A 373 18.10 -22.10 -4.91
C SER A 373 17.25 -20.82 -5.04
N TYR A 374 16.70 -20.53 -6.22
CA TYR A 374 15.83 -19.38 -6.49
C TYR A 374 14.63 -19.24 -5.54
N SER A 375 14.07 -20.34 -5.02
CA SER A 375 12.95 -20.27 -4.06
C SER A 375 13.36 -19.78 -2.67
N GLY A 376 14.66 -19.67 -2.40
CA GLY A 376 15.20 -19.10 -1.17
C GLY A 376 14.75 -17.67 -0.92
N LEU A 377 14.52 -16.89 -1.99
CA LEU A 377 13.97 -15.55 -1.94
C LEU A 377 12.59 -15.50 -1.25
N PHE A 378 11.81 -16.58 -1.34
CA PHE A 378 10.44 -16.63 -0.85
C PHE A 378 10.34 -17.10 0.61
N LYS A 379 11.47 -17.43 1.25
CA LYS A 379 11.52 -18.12 2.54
C LYS A 379 11.33 -17.19 3.74
N MET A 380 10.11 -16.71 3.95
CA MET A 380 9.78 -15.77 5.03
C MET A 380 9.92 -16.32 6.46
N SER A 381 9.82 -17.63 6.64
CA SER A 381 10.13 -18.29 7.92
C SER A 381 11.60 -18.22 8.32
N SER A 382 12.48 -17.77 7.44
CA SER A 382 13.89 -17.51 7.73
C SER A 382 14.23 -16.02 7.61
N ALA A 383 13.25 -15.14 7.35
CA ALA A 383 13.46 -13.70 7.23
C ALA A 383 13.78 -13.04 8.59
N ALA A 384 14.41 -11.88 8.55
CA ALA A 384 14.61 -11.06 9.73
C ALA A 384 13.28 -10.54 10.29
N THR A 385 13.26 -10.17 11.56
CA THR A 385 12.14 -9.46 12.18
C THR A 385 12.39 -7.95 12.11
N LEU A 386 11.47 -7.21 11.50
CA LEU A 386 11.42 -5.75 11.55
C LEU A 386 10.47 -5.32 12.68
N VAL A 387 11.00 -4.57 13.65
CA VAL A 387 10.23 -4.08 14.81
C VAL A 387 10.30 -2.55 14.93
N GLY A 388 9.27 -1.96 15.53
CA GLY A 388 9.22 -0.51 15.79
C GLY A 388 8.89 0.32 14.55
N LEU A 389 8.27 -0.29 13.55
CA LEU A 389 7.67 0.41 12.42
C LEU A 389 6.33 1.02 12.88
N GLU A 390 6.13 2.30 12.63
CA GLU A 390 4.86 2.97 12.87
C GLU A 390 4.19 3.27 11.53
N VAL A 391 2.99 2.74 11.34
CA VAL A 391 2.20 2.90 10.12
C VAL A 391 1.00 3.82 10.34
N PRO A 392 0.45 4.42 9.27
CA PRO A 392 -0.74 5.26 9.37
C PRO A 392 -1.93 4.51 9.96
N SER A 393 -2.69 5.18 10.84
CA SER A 393 -3.89 4.60 11.47
C SER A 393 -5.02 4.28 10.47
N ALA A 394 -4.95 4.84 9.26
CA ALA A 394 -5.88 4.59 8.18
C ALA A 394 -5.16 3.83 7.06
N ASN A 395 -5.25 2.51 7.05
CA ASN A 395 -5.00 1.77 5.81
C ASN A 395 -6.17 2.07 4.87
N SER A 396 -5.93 2.86 3.82
CA SER A 396 -6.96 3.14 2.81
C SER A 396 -7.28 1.83 2.11
N ARG A 397 -8.40 1.23 2.49
CA ARG A 397 -8.96 0.06 1.79
C ARG A 397 -9.59 0.46 0.46
N PHE A 398 -9.15 1.54 -0.17
CA PHE A 398 -9.78 2.11 -1.36
C PHE A 398 -8.71 2.57 -2.36
N GLU A 399 -8.77 2.07 -3.59
CA GLU A 399 -7.92 2.42 -4.72
C GLU A 399 -8.80 2.89 -5.89
N LEU A 400 -8.38 3.94 -6.60
CA LEU A 400 -9.11 4.54 -7.71
C LEU A 400 -8.15 4.83 -8.88
N LYS A 401 -8.31 4.15 -10.02
CA LYS A 401 -7.51 4.36 -11.24
C LYS A 401 -8.40 4.87 -12.39
N PRO A 402 -8.51 6.19 -12.62
CA PRO A 402 -9.18 6.73 -13.81
C PRO A 402 -8.27 6.66 -15.04
N TYR A 403 -8.83 6.40 -16.23
CA TYR A 403 -8.10 6.55 -17.49
C TYR A 403 -8.95 7.21 -18.57
N ALA A 404 -8.29 7.87 -19.50
CA ALA A 404 -8.90 8.48 -20.68
C ALA A 404 -7.93 8.42 -21.87
N ILE A 405 -8.46 8.10 -23.04
CA ILE A 405 -7.77 8.07 -24.33
C ILE A 405 -8.54 9.01 -25.26
N ALA A 406 -7.82 9.84 -26.00
CA ALA A 406 -8.39 10.66 -27.05
C ALA A 406 -7.69 10.34 -28.37
N ASP A 407 -8.46 10.25 -29.44
CA ASP A 407 -7.95 9.99 -30.78
C ASP A 407 -8.55 10.97 -31.80
N VAL A 408 -7.83 11.17 -32.90
CA VAL A 408 -8.31 11.91 -34.06
C VAL A 408 -8.14 11.02 -35.27
N SER A 409 -9.27 10.58 -35.84
CA SER A 409 -9.27 9.63 -36.94
C SER A 409 -9.82 10.25 -38.23
N THR A 410 -9.29 9.79 -39.36
CA THR A 410 -9.76 10.15 -40.69
C THR A 410 -9.96 8.88 -41.48
N ASN A 411 -11.19 8.62 -41.93
CA ASN A 411 -11.51 7.47 -42.76
C ASN A 411 -12.33 7.90 -43.98
N LEU A 412 -11.62 8.06 -45.09
CA LEU A 412 -12.20 8.47 -46.38
C LEU A 412 -12.92 7.32 -47.10
N ASN A 413 -12.79 6.08 -46.60
CA ASN A 413 -13.45 4.89 -47.14
C ASN A 413 -14.70 4.47 -46.34
N ALA A 414 -14.95 5.11 -45.19
CA ALA A 414 -16.18 4.90 -44.41
C ALA A 414 -17.41 5.48 -45.14
N SER A 415 -18.59 4.99 -44.82
CA SER A 415 -19.86 5.52 -45.34
C SER A 415 -20.79 5.88 -44.19
N PRO A 416 -20.93 7.17 -43.84
CA PRO A 416 -20.31 8.34 -44.47
C PRO A 416 -18.81 8.45 -44.18
N ALA A 417 -18.07 9.07 -45.10
CA ALA A 417 -16.64 9.36 -44.90
C ALA A 417 -16.46 10.47 -43.86
N TYR A 418 -15.43 10.35 -43.02
CA TYR A 418 -15.15 11.33 -41.98
C TYR A 418 -13.68 11.76 -41.99
N THR A 419 -13.41 13.00 -41.54
CA THR A 419 -12.09 13.62 -41.49
C THR A 419 -11.94 14.34 -40.17
N ASN A 420 -10.80 14.19 -39.50
CA ASN A 420 -10.52 14.77 -38.19
C ASN A 420 -11.64 14.53 -37.17
N GLU A 421 -12.23 13.33 -37.19
CA GLU A 421 -13.23 12.96 -36.21
C GLU A 421 -12.54 12.73 -34.87
N PHE A 422 -12.97 13.47 -33.86
CA PHE A 422 -12.48 13.30 -32.50
C PHE A 422 -13.19 12.12 -31.85
N GLY A 423 -12.41 11.10 -31.53
CA GLY A 423 -12.79 9.96 -30.73
C GLY A 423 -12.19 10.05 -29.33
N GLY A 424 -12.73 9.26 -28.43
CA GLY A 424 -12.14 9.07 -27.12
C GLY A 424 -12.92 8.05 -26.31
N THR A 425 -12.19 7.37 -25.43
CA THR A 425 -12.77 6.47 -24.44
C THR A 425 -12.21 6.81 -23.08
N GLY A 426 -12.93 6.49 -22.03
CA GLY A 426 -12.44 6.63 -20.67
C GLY A 426 -13.12 5.62 -19.78
N GLY A 427 -12.43 5.25 -18.72
CA GLY A 427 -12.92 4.31 -17.74
C GLY A 427 -12.33 4.56 -16.37
N LEU A 428 -12.75 3.69 -15.46
CA LEU A 428 -12.48 3.83 -14.04
C LEU A 428 -12.36 2.45 -13.43
N ASP A 429 -11.25 2.17 -12.78
CA ASP A 429 -11.09 1.02 -11.88
C ASP A 429 -11.18 1.49 -10.43
N VAL A 430 -11.95 0.78 -9.62
CA VAL A 430 -12.09 0.99 -8.19
C VAL A 430 -11.80 -0.33 -7.50
N LYS A 431 -10.94 -0.33 -6.48
CA LYS A 431 -10.81 -1.46 -5.56
C LYS A 431 -11.17 -1.06 -4.15
N TYR A 432 -11.88 -1.93 -3.46
CA TYR A 432 -12.31 -1.71 -2.08
C TYR A 432 -12.04 -2.94 -1.22
N GLY A 433 -11.09 -2.85 -0.29
CA GLY A 433 -10.85 -3.87 0.73
C GLY A 433 -12.03 -3.92 1.71
N VAL A 434 -12.84 -4.98 1.64
CA VAL A 434 -13.97 -5.20 2.54
C VAL A 434 -13.47 -5.69 3.91
N THR A 435 -12.47 -6.57 3.92
CA THR A 435 -11.75 -7.06 5.12
C THR A 435 -10.26 -7.25 4.81
N ASP A 436 -9.44 -7.68 5.77
CA ASP A 436 -7.99 -7.91 5.56
C ASP A 436 -7.70 -9.05 4.56
N GLY A 437 -8.70 -9.88 4.23
CA GLY A 437 -8.60 -10.95 3.24
C GLY A 437 -9.65 -10.92 2.14
N LEU A 438 -10.44 -9.84 2.01
CA LEU A 438 -11.50 -9.73 1.02
C LEU A 438 -11.46 -8.36 0.34
N THR A 439 -11.40 -8.37 -0.99
CA THR A 439 -11.42 -7.16 -1.83
C THR A 439 -12.58 -7.23 -2.81
N ALA A 440 -13.23 -6.10 -2.99
CA ALA A 440 -14.27 -5.88 -3.98
C ALA A 440 -13.74 -4.94 -5.06
N ASP A 441 -13.70 -5.41 -6.29
CA ASP A 441 -13.22 -4.65 -7.44
C ASP A 441 -14.41 -4.25 -8.34
N PHE A 442 -14.42 -3.02 -8.81
CA PHE A 442 -15.41 -2.47 -9.71
C PHE A 442 -14.73 -1.74 -10.86
N THR A 443 -15.05 -2.12 -12.10
CA THR A 443 -14.54 -1.42 -13.29
C THR A 443 -15.69 -0.91 -14.16
N VAL A 444 -15.54 0.30 -14.68
CA VAL A 444 -16.43 0.90 -15.68
C VAL A 444 -15.66 1.20 -16.97
N ASN A 445 -16.21 0.80 -18.12
CA ASN A 445 -15.71 1.06 -19.48
C ASN A 445 -14.32 0.52 -19.83
N THR A 446 -13.90 -0.59 -19.22
CA THR A 446 -12.58 -1.24 -19.36
C THR A 446 -12.09 -1.24 -20.82
N ASP A 447 -10.93 -0.67 -21.11
CA ASP A 447 -10.36 -0.70 -22.45
C ASP A 447 -9.74 -2.08 -22.72
N PHE A 448 -10.49 -2.94 -23.41
CA PHE A 448 -10.03 -4.25 -23.86
C PHE A 448 -8.94 -4.17 -24.94
N ALA A 449 -8.64 -2.98 -25.50
CA ALA A 449 -7.63 -2.78 -26.53
C ALA A 449 -6.23 -2.47 -25.98
N GLN A 450 -6.07 -2.29 -24.67
CA GLN A 450 -4.77 -2.13 -24.00
C GLN A 450 -4.27 -3.38 -23.25
N VAL A 451 -4.87 -4.55 -23.50
CA VAL A 451 -4.12 -5.79 -23.30
C VAL A 451 -3.02 -5.79 -24.36
N GLU A 452 -1.75 -5.76 -23.94
CA GLU A 452 -0.58 -5.97 -24.81
C GLU A 452 -0.94 -7.01 -25.87
N VAL A 453 -0.83 -6.63 -27.15
CA VAL A 453 -1.05 -7.49 -28.31
C VAL A 453 -0.41 -8.84 -28.05
N ASP A 454 -1.22 -9.89 -27.88
CA ASP A 454 -0.77 -11.26 -27.92
C ASP A 454 0.05 -11.39 -29.22
N GLU A 455 1.37 -11.62 -29.12
CA GLU A 455 2.13 -12.06 -30.28
C GLU A 455 1.38 -13.26 -30.85
N ALA A 456 1.00 -13.18 -32.13
CA ALA A 456 0.26 -14.24 -32.78
C ALA A 456 1.09 -15.54 -32.77
N GLN A 457 0.89 -16.38 -31.77
CA GLN A 457 1.54 -17.68 -31.71
C GLN A 457 0.80 -18.63 -32.64
N VAL A 458 1.43 -18.95 -33.77
CA VAL A 458 0.96 -20.01 -34.67
C VAL A 458 1.26 -21.36 -34.01
N ASN A 459 0.28 -21.91 -33.29
CA ASN A 459 0.39 -23.24 -32.71
C ASN A 459 0.08 -24.31 -33.75
N LEU A 460 1.10 -25.08 -34.14
CA LEU A 460 0.99 -26.22 -35.06
C LEU A 460 0.86 -27.56 -34.33
N THR A 461 0.69 -27.53 -33.00
CA THR A 461 0.57 -28.73 -32.15
C THR A 461 -0.89 -29.05 -31.81
N ARG A 462 -1.14 -30.25 -31.28
CA ARG A 462 -2.49 -30.77 -30.97
C ARG A 462 -3.02 -30.35 -29.59
N PHE A 463 -2.28 -29.49 -28.89
CA PHE A 463 -2.59 -29.06 -27.53
C PHE A 463 -3.05 -27.60 -27.56
N ASN A 464 -4.06 -27.29 -26.76
CA ASN A 464 -4.66 -25.96 -26.69
C ASN A 464 -3.65 -24.94 -26.12
N LEU A 465 -3.67 -23.72 -26.63
CA LEU A 465 -2.92 -22.61 -26.07
C LEU A 465 -3.64 -22.10 -24.82
N PHE A 466 -2.91 -21.94 -23.73
CA PHE A 466 -3.38 -21.28 -22.51
C PHE A 466 -2.75 -19.89 -22.46
N PHE A 467 -3.58 -18.86 -22.41
CA PHE A 467 -3.12 -17.50 -22.17
C PHE A 467 -3.21 -17.22 -20.67
N PRO A 468 -2.11 -16.81 -20.00
CA PRO A 468 -2.15 -16.38 -18.62
C PRO A 468 -3.10 -15.17 -18.48
N GLU A 469 -3.86 -15.12 -17.40
CA GLU A 469 -4.84 -14.06 -17.11
C GLU A 469 -4.12 -12.85 -16.52
N LYS A 470 -4.12 -11.72 -17.22
CA LYS A 470 -3.34 -10.52 -16.84
C LYS A 470 -4.14 -9.44 -16.12
N ARG A 471 -5.45 -9.62 -15.89
CA ARG A 471 -6.28 -8.61 -15.20
C ARG A 471 -6.15 -8.75 -13.69
N GLU A 472 -5.77 -7.67 -13.01
CA GLU A 472 -5.60 -7.62 -11.54
C GLU A 472 -6.76 -8.26 -10.76
N PHE A 473 -7.99 -8.13 -11.26
CA PHE A 473 -9.22 -8.74 -10.74
C PHE A 473 -9.16 -10.27 -10.53
N PHE A 474 -8.47 -11.00 -11.40
CA PHE A 474 -8.35 -12.47 -11.31
C PHE A 474 -7.07 -12.92 -10.63
N LEU A 475 -6.16 -11.99 -10.35
CA LEU A 475 -4.81 -12.24 -9.85
C LEU A 475 -4.77 -12.13 -8.32
N GLU A 476 -5.56 -11.22 -7.75
CA GLU A 476 -5.66 -11.06 -6.31
C GLU A 476 -6.55 -12.15 -5.69
N GLY A 477 -5.97 -13.03 -4.85
CA GLY A 477 -6.68 -14.15 -4.24
C GLY A 477 -6.62 -15.48 -5.01
N GLN A 478 -5.89 -15.56 -6.12
CA GLN A 478 -5.70 -16.81 -6.89
C GLN A 478 -5.14 -17.96 -6.02
N GLY A 479 -4.27 -17.65 -5.06
CA GLY A 479 -3.70 -18.62 -4.13
C GLY A 479 -4.72 -19.34 -3.24
N ILE A 480 -5.92 -18.77 -3.05
CA ILE A 480 -7.03 -19.42 -2.31
C ILE A 480 -7.56 -20.66 -3.06
N PHE A 481 -7.37 -20.71 -4.37
CA PHE A 481 -7.92 -21.73 -5.26
C PHE A 481 -6.85 -22.68 -5.82
N GLU A 482 -5.59 -22.54 -5.41
CA GLU A 482 -4.49 -23.42 -5.82
C GLU A 482 -4.47 -24.69 -4.95
N PHE A 483 -5.23 -25.71 -5.37
CA PHE A 483 -5.28 -27.00 -4.67
C PHE A 483 -4.36 -28.04 -5.33
N GLY A 484 -3.34 -28.51 -4.60
CA GLY A 484 -2.72 -29.82 -4.85
C GLY A 484 -1.82 -29.96 -6.08
N GLY A 485 -1.28 -28.87 -6.65
CA GLY A 485 -0.26 -28.94 -7.70
C GLY A 485 1.07 -29.50 -7.19
N GLY A 486 1.46 -30.70 -7.64
CA GLY A 486 2.78 -31.25 -7.36
C GLY A 486 3.84 -30.62 -8.27
N MET A 487 4.91 -30.06 -7.71
CA MET A 487 6.00 -29.54 -8.53
C MET A 487 6.70 -30.69 -9.28
N THR A 488 6.42 -30.87 -10.58
CA THR A 488 7.40 -31.49 -11.49
C THR A 488 8.33 -30.38 -11.96
N GLN A 489 9.52 -30.30 -11.35
CA GLN A 489 10.61 -29.44 -11.82
C GLN A 489 11.02 -29.86 -13.23
N ASP A 490 10.60 -29.08 -14.22
CA ASP A 490 11.31 -28.99 -15.48
C ASP A 490 11.97 -27.61 -15.54
N ALA A 491 13.29 -27.59 -15.34
CA ALA A 491 14.11 -26.39 -15.39
C ALA A 491 13.96 -25.66 -16.73
N THR A 492 13.61 -26.33 -17.82
CA THR A 492 13.42 -25.67 -19.12
C THR A 492 12.09 -24.93 -19.20
N THR A 493 11.04 -25.42 -18.55
CA THR A 493 9.71 -24.79 -18.60
C THR A 493 9.65 -23.48 -17.80
N PHE A 494 10.39 -23.38 -16.68
CA PHE A 494 10.51 -22.14 -15.90
C PHE A 494 11.18 -21.01 -16.70
N TYR A 495 12.27 -21.31 -17.42
CA TYR A 495 13.04 -20.31 -18.19
C TYR A 495 12.30 -19.75 -19.40
N PHE A 496 11.36 -20.49 -20.00
CA PHE A 496 10.67 -20.05 -21.23
C PHE A 496 9.21 -19.65 -21.04
N LYS A 497 8.55 -20.03 -19.94
CA LYS A 497 7.10 -19.85 -19.79
C LYS A 497 6.63 -19.20 -18.48
N GLY A 498 7.52 -18.95 -17.52
CA GLY A 498 7.15 -18.28 -16.26
C GLY A 498 6.13 -19.04 -15.39
N GLN A 499 5.86 -20.33 -15.66
CA GLN A 499 4.86 -21.13 -14.95
C GLN A 499 5.51 -22.32 -14.24
N MET A 500 5.19 -22.49 -12.95
CA MET A 500 5.51 -23.69 -12.15
C MET A 500 4.27 -24.56 -11.92
N TYR A 501 3.56 -24.96 -12.99
CA TYR A 501 2.46 -25.91 -12.87
C TYR A 501 2.88 -27.30 -13.37
N GLY A 502 2.93 -28.24 -12.43
CA GLY A 502 3.04 -29.67 -12.67
C GLY A 502 1.84 -30.41 -12.07
N GLY A 503 1.28 -31.37 -12.81
CA GLY A 503 0.22 -32.27 -12.33
C GLY A 503 -1.15 -32.09 -12.98
N GLU A 504 -2.03 -33.09 -12.81
CA GLU A 504 -3.42 -33.11 -13.31
C GLU A 504 -4.37 -32.19 -12.51
N ALA A 505 -3.83 -31.26 -11.72
CA ALA A 505 -4.62 -30.34 -10.93
C ALA A 505 -5.35 -29.34 -11.86
N PRO A 506 -6.67 -29.15 -11.70
CA PRO A 506 -7.43 -28.24 -12.55
C PRO A 506 -7.00 -26.79 -12.31
N VAL A 507 -6.52 -26.13 -13.37
CA VAL A 507 -6.29 -24.69 -13.38
C VAL A 507 -7.64 -24.00 -13.57
N LEU A 508 -8.09 -23.29 -12.54
CA LEU A 508 -9.44 -22.70 -12.49
C LEU A 508 -9.53 -21.31 -13.14
N PHE A 509 -8.39 -20.65 -13.38
CA PHE A 509 -8.34 -19.29 -13.95
C PHE A 509 -7.58 -19.29 -15.28
N PHE A 510 -8.27 -18.90 -16.34
CA PHE A 510 -7.70 -18.63 -17.66
C PHE A 510 -8.59 -17.60 -18.37
N SER A 511 -7.99 -16.74 -19.19
CA SER A 511 -8.74 -15.70 -19.92
C SER A 511 -9.56 -16.26 -21.09
N ARG A 512 -9.11 -17.37 -21.71
CA ARG A 512 -9.87 -18.17 -22.70
C ARG A 512 -9.23 -19.55 -22.95
N ARG A 513 -10.06 -20.54 -23.29
CA ARG A 513 -9.65 -21.85 -23.82
C ARG A 513 -10.05 -21.88 -25.30
N ILE A 514 -9.07 -22.02 -26.20
CA ILE A 514 -9.31 -22.23 -27.64
C ILE A 514 -9.01 -23.68 -27.96
#